data_AF-A0A812WAE2-F1
#
_entry.id   AF-A0A812WAE2-F1
#
_cell.length_a   1.000
_cell.length_b   1.000
_cell.length_c   1.000
_cell.angle_alpha   90.00
_cell.angle_beta   90.00
_cell.angle_gamma   90.00
#
_symmetry.space_group_name_H-M   'P 1'
#
loop_
_entity.id
_entity.type
_entity.pdbx_description
1 polymer ?
#
loop_
_entity_poly.entity_id
_entity_poly.type
_entity_poly.pdbx_seq_one_letter_code
_entity_poly.pdbx_strand_id
1 'polypeptide(L)'
;MAGAMVRLGLLASLLFPAWADTPYQQPEQIHIGLGGKPGEMTVHWSTIQESYLRNQTAYDPGDSFVMYGLSKDALTRTSNGTSFLFQDFGDEHRNFTMHIATMTDLLPNKIYYYVVGGVLLAKAR
;
A
#
# COMPACT_ATOMS: atom_id res chain seq x y z
N MET A 1 -64.65 8.89 16.30
CA MET A 1 -63.98 7.85 15.48
C MET A 1 -62.61 8.39 15.10
N ALA A 2 -61.55 7.75 15.60
CA ALA A 2 -60.17 8.12 15.31
C ALA A 2 -59.81 7.70 13.88
N GLY A 3 -59.15 8.58 13.12
CA GLY A 3 -58.62 8.29 11.79
C GLY A 3 -57.25 8.94 11.67
N ALA A 4 -56.21 8.12 11.61
CA ALA A 4 -54.81 8.49 11.79
C ALA A 4 -54.28 9.46 10.72
N MET A 5 -53.58 10.50 11.17
CA MET A 5 -52.62 11.23 10.36
C MET A 5 -51.45 10.31 9.98
N VAL A 6 -51.32 10.00 8.69
CA VAL A 6 -50.10 9.39 8.15
C VAL A 6 -49.12 10.53 7.84
N ARG A 7 -48.06 10.61 8.64
CA ARG A 7 -46.96 11.56 8.49
C ARG A 7 -46.19 11.25 7.21
N LEU A 8 -46.08 12.23 6.32
CA LEU A 8 -45.20 12.20 5.14
C LEU A 8 -43.73 12.27 5.63
N GLY A 9 -43.08 11.11 5.75
CA GLY A 9 -41.67 11.01 6.12
C GLY A 9 -40.78 11.02 4.87
N LEU A 10 -39.79 11.92 4.86
CA LEU A 10 -38.73 12.06 3.85
C LEU A 10 -38.13 10.69 3.42
N LEU A 11 -38.20 10.37 2.12
CA LEU A 11 -37.29 9.41 1.47
C LEU A 11 -36.17 10.19 0.79
N ALA A 12 -35.18 10.59 1.58
CA ALA A 12 -33.89 11.06 1.07
C ALA A 12 -32.79 10.29 1.82
N SER A 13 -32.80 8.96 1.70
CA SER A 13 -31.77 8.11 2.29
C SER A 13 -30.78 7.66 1.22
N LEU A 14 -29.60 8.27 1.28
CA LEU A 14 -28.30 7.58 1.26
C LEU A 14 -27.91 6.89 -0.06
N LEU A 15 -27.65 7.67 -1.10
CA LEU A 15 -26.58 7.33 -2.05
C LEU A 15 -25.29 8.01 -1.59
N PHE A 16 -24.77 7.57 -0.43
CA PHE A 16 -23.34 7.70 -0.23
C PHE A 16 -22.74 6.59 -1.09
N PRO A 17 -21.98 6.89 -2.17
CA PRO A 17 -21.12 5.87 -2.71
C PRO A 17 -20.26 5.43 -1.53
N ALA A 18 -20.35 4.15 -1.16
CA ALA A 18 -19.39 3.55 -0.26
C ALA A 18 -18.04 3.89 -0.88
N TRP A 19 -17.32 4.84 -0.28
CA TRP A 19 -15.90 4.94 -0.50
C TRP A 19 -15.43 3.60 0.01
N ALA A 20 -15.14 2.70 -0.94
CA ALA A 20 -14.45 1.48 -0.61
C ALA A 20 -13.16 1.97 0.02
N ASP A 21 -13.08 1.91 1.35
CA ASP A 21 -11.82 2.03 2.06
C ASP A 21 -10.98 0.91 1.47
N THR A 22 -10.11 1.26 0.52
CA THR A 22 -9.11 0.33 0.02
C THR A 22 -8.36 -0.09 1.27
N PRO A 23 -8.37 -1.39 1.63
CA PRO A 23 -7.76 -1.83 2.86
C PRO A 23 -6.32 -1.32 2.84
N TYR A 24 -5.99 -0.51 3.84
CA TYR A 24 -4.68 0.10 3.97
C TYR A 24 -3.67 -1.02 4.22
N GLN A 25 -3.04 -1.53 3.17
CA GLN A 25 -2.08 -2.60 3.31
C GLN A 25 -0.73 -2.00 3.70
N GLN A 26 -0.29 -2.33 4.92
CA GLN A 26 1.01 -1.87 5.41
C GLN A 26 2.14 -2.74 4.86
N PRO A 27 3.30 -2.13 4.55
CA PRO A 27 4.51 -2.89 4.28
C PRO A 27 4.90 -3.73 5.49
N GLU A 28 5.09 -5.01 5.25
CA GLU A 28 5.56 -5.99 6.20
C GLU A 28 6.81 -6.71 5.67
N GLN A 29 7.50 -7.43 6.55
CA GLN A 29 8.65 -8.28 6.19
C GLN A 29 9.74 -7.52 5.40
N ILE A 30 9.92 -6.24 5.71
CA ILE A 30 10.84 -5.35 5.02
C ILE A 30 12.27 -5.87 5.20
N HIS A 31 12.97 -6.09 4.09
CA HIS A 31 14.38 -6.47 4.10
C HIS A 31 15.12 -5.82 2.93
N ILE A 32 16.43 -5.72 3.09
CA ILE A 32 17.31 -5.09 2.10
C ILE A 32 18.35 -6.11 1.61
N GLY A 33 18.73 -5.97 0.35
CA GLY A 33 19.78 -6.76 -0.29
C GLY A 33 20.74 -5.85 -1.07
N LEU A 34 21.92 -6.38 -1.38
CA LEU A 34 22.81 -5.74 -2.35
C LEU A 34 22.18 -5.80 -3.74
N GLY A 35 22.36 -4.75 -4.54
CA GLY A 35 21.98 -4.74 -5.95
C GLY A 35 22.97 -5.46 -6.85
N GLY A 36 22.79 -5.34 -8.17
CA GLY A 36 23.61 -6.03 -9.16
C GLY A 36 24.97 -5.38 -9.41
N LYS A 37 25.15 -4.12 -9.00
CA LYS A 37 26.39 -3.36 -9.15
C LYS A 37 26.67 -2.47 -7.94
N PRO A 38 27.92 -1.99 -7.77
CA PRO A 38 28.24 -1.02 -6.72
C PRO A 38 27.35 0.21 -6.78
N GLY A 39 26.95 0.70 -5.62
CA GLY A 39 26.03 1.83 -5.49
C GLY A 39 24.55 1.46 -5.65
N GLU A 40 24.21 0.17 -5.64
CA GLU A 40 22.83 -0.30 -5.59
C GLU A 40 22.51 -1.09 -4.32
N MET A 41 21.30 -0.88 -3.82
CA MET A 41 20.64 -1.76 -2.86
C MET A 41 19.21 -1.99 -3.30
N THR A 42 18.72 -3.21 -3.10
CA THR A 42 17.32 -3.55 -3.28
C THR A 42 16.61 -3.51 -1.94
N VAL A 43 15.37 -3.05 -1.93
CA VAL A 43 14.46 -3.19 -0.80
C VAL A 43 13.28 -4.04 -1.24
N HIS A 44 12.93 -4.98 -0.39
CA HIS A 44 11.87 -5.95 -0.58
C HIS A 44 10.90 -5.82 0.58
N TRP A 45 9.61 -5.88 0.29
CA TRP A 45 8.56 -5.91 1.31
C TRP A 45 7.36 -6.67 0.79
N SER A 46 6.49 -7.06 1.71
CA SER A 46 5.23 -7.71 1.40
C SER A 46 4.08 -6.83 1.84
N THR A 47 2.99 -6.82 1.08
CA THR A 47 1.69 -6.40 1.60
C THR A 47 0.75 -7.58 1.60
N ILE A 48 -0.03 -7.74 2.68
CA ILE A 48 -0.95 -8.87 2.84
C ILE A 48 -2.37 -8.36 2.64
N GLN A 49 -3.05 -8.90 1.63
CA GLN A 49 -4.48 -8.68 1.47
C GLN A 49 -5.21 -9.85 2.15
N GLU A 50 -5.84 -9.57 3.29
CA GLU A 50 -6.72 -10.55 3.93
C GLU A 50 -7.90 -10.86 2.99
N SER A 51 -8.03 -12.12 2.61
CA SER A 51 -9.07 -12.63 1.72
C SER A 51 -10.43 -12.81 2.42
N TYR A 52 -10.69 -12.05 3.50
CA TYR A 52 -11.79 -12.35 4.42
C TYR A 52 -13.19 -12.16 3.82
N LEU A 53 -13.32 -11.58 2.64
CA LEU A 53 -14.60 -11.47 1.94
C LEU A 53 -14.51 -12.17 0.60
N ARG A 54 -15.20 -13.32 0.52
CA ARG A 54 -15.54 -14.10 -0.69
C ARG A 54 -16.19 -13.29 -1.84
N ASN A 55 -16.32 -11.97 -1.71
CA ASN A 55 -16.80 -11.04 -2.72
C ASN A 55 -15.64 -10.12 -3.17
N GLN A 56 -14.65 -10.77 -3.77
CA GLN A 56 -13.59 -10.31 -4.66
C GLN A 56 -13.59 -8.81 -5.02
N THR A 57 -12.92 -7.98 -4.22
CA THR A 57 -12.23 -6.83 -4.79
C THR A 57 -11.15 -7.36 -5.72
N ALA A 58 -11.04 -6.80 -6.93
CA ALA A 58 -9.96 -7.16 -7.86
C ALA A 58 -8.60 -7.06 -7.14
N TYR A 59 -7.68 -7.97 -7.45
CA TYR A 59 -6.32 -7.88 -6.95
C TYR A 59 -5.75 -6.50 -7.30
N ASP A 60 -5.36 -5.76 -6.27
CA ASP A 60 -4.68 -4.48 -6.38
C ASP A 60 -3.32 -4.64 -5.70
N PRO A 61 -2.21 -4.64 -6.47
CA PRO A 61 -0.88 -4.73 -5.89
C PRO A 61 -0.52 -3.50 -5.05
N GLY A 62 -1.22 -2.38 -5.20
CA GLY A 62 -0.84 -1.11 -4.61
C GLY A 62 0.47 -0.55 -5.18
N ASP A 63 0.96 0.51 -4.53
CA ASP A 63 2.14 1.23 -4.97
C ASP A 63 3.45 0.47 -4.68
N SER A 64 4.27 0.34 -5.71
CA SER A 64 5.60 -0.27 -5.63
C SER A 64 6.68 0.76 -5.88
N PHE A 65 7.01 1.56 -4.86
CA PHE A 65 8.14 2.48 -4.94
C PHE A 65 8.86 2.61 -3.60
N VAL A 66 10.11 3.07 -3.67
CA VAL A 66 10.93 3.45 -2.51
C VAL A 66 11.33 4.91 -2.62
N MET A 67 11.13 5.66 -1.55
CA MET A 67 11.72 6.98 -1.36
C MET A 67 12.94 6.85 -0.48
N TYR A 68 14.03 7.54 -0.80
CA TYR A 68 15.28 7.44 -0.06
C TYR A 68 16.11 8.71 -0.09
N GLY A 69 16.99 8.87 0.90
CA GLY A 69 17.84 10.05 1.03
C GLY A 69 18.86 9.95 2.17
N LEU A 70 19.74 10.94 2.25
CA LEU A 70 20.76 11.03 3.31
C LEU A 70 20.22 11.61 4.63
N SER A 71 18.98 12.08 4.63
CA SER A 71 18.29 12.64 5.80
C SER A 71 16.94 11.97 5.98
N LYS A 72 16.62 11.61 7.22
CA LYS A 72 15.30 11.07 7.60
C LYS A 72 14.15 12.06 7.33
N ASP A 73 14.45 13.36 7.37
CA ASP A 73 13.47 14.42 7.18
C ASP A 73 13.35 14.87 5.71
N ALA A 74 14.22 14.34 4.83
CA ALA A 74 14.27 14.72 3.41
C ALA A 74 14.70 13.53 2.53
N LEU A 75 13.71 12.74 2.11
CA LEU A 75 13.87 11.67 1.12
C LEU A 75 13.70 12.26 -0.28
N THR A 76 14.81 12.70 -0.88
CA THR A 76 14.82 13.47 -2.13
C THR A 76 14.85 12.62 -3.39
N ARG A 77 14.97 11.30 -3.26
CA ARG A 77 15.07 10.36 -4.38
C ARG A 77 13.91 9.36 -4.30
N THR A 78 13.40 8.97 -5.46
CA THR A 78 12.36 7.96 -5.59
C THR A 78 12.76 6.98 -6.69
N SER A 79 12.62 5.69 -6.41
CA SER A 79 12.74 4.63 -7.40
C SER A 79 11.44 3.85 -7.49
N ASN A 80 10.94 3.67 -8.71
CA ASN A 80 9.85 2.73 -8.97
C ASN A 80 10.36 1.29 -8.86
N GLY A 81 9.51 0.43 -8.34
CA GLY A 81 9.72 -0.99 -8.19
C GLY A 81 8.76 -1.81 -9.03
N THR A 82 8.80 -3.12 -8.82
CA THR A 82 7.88 -4.10 -9.39
C THR A 82 7.20 -4.87 -8.26
N SER A 83 6.06 -5.47 -8.58
CA SER A 83 5.33 -6.33 -7.65
C SER A 83 4.82 -7.59 -8.32
N PHE A 84 4.66 -8.66 -7.55
CA PHE A 84 4.04 -9.91 -8.00
C PHE A 84 3.25 -10.58 -6.88
N LEU A 85 2.15 -11.24 -7.25
CA LEU A 85 1.30 -11.96 -6.32
C LEU A 85 1.91 -13.32 -5.98
N PHE A 86 1.92 -13.64 -4.68
CA PHE A 86 2.11 -14.96 -4.14
C PHE A 86 0.85 -15.34 -3.35
N GLN A 87 0.20 -16.43 -3.74
CA GLN A 87 -0.92 -16.98 -2.96
C GLN A 87 -0.41 -18.10 -2.09
N ASP A 88 -0.69 -18.04 -0.79
CA ASP A 88 -0.56 -19.25 0.00
C ASP A 88 -1.73 -20.19 -0.34
N PHE A 89 -1.41 -21.45 -0.62
CA PHE A 89 -2.40 -22.51 -0.81
C PHE A 89 -2.65 -23.24 0.52
N GLY A 90 -2.42 -22.56 1.64
CA GLY A 90 -2.74 -23.05 2.97
C GLY A 90 -4.21 -22.78 3.30
N ASP A 91 -4.65 -23.17 4.50
CA ASP A 91 -6.06 -23.03 4.89
C ASP A 91 -6.55 -21.57 4.86
N GLU A 92 -5.66 -20.60 5.09
CA GLU A 92 -5.98 -19.17 5.13
C GLU A 92 -6.11 -18.51 3.74
N HIS A 93 -5.60 -19.14 2.66
CA HIS A 93 -5.67 -18.62 1.28
C HIS A 93 -5.35 -17.12 1.17
N ARG A 94 -4.22 -16.70 1.74
CA ARG A 94 -3.81 -15.28 1.76
C ARG A 94 -3.15 -14.89 0.45
N ASN A 95 -3.45 -13.67 0.02
CA ASN A 95 -2.77 -13.01 -1.09
C ASN A 95 -1.64 -12.14 -0.53
N PHE A 96 -0.41 -12.50 -0.84
CA PHE A 96 0.78 -11.70 -0.56
C PHE A 96 1.20 -10.98 -1.84
N THR A 97 1.25 -9.65 -1.81
CA THR A 97 1.96 -8.90 -2.86
C THR A 97 3.40 -8.77 -2.44
N MET A 98 4.31 -9.32 -3.25
CA MET A 98 5.75 -9.18 -3.07
C MET A 98 6.23 -7.99 -3.88
N HIS A 99 6.88 -7.02 -3.24
CA HIS A 99 7.38 -5.81 -3.88
C HIS A 99 8.90 -5.77 -3.86
N ILE A 100 9.50 -5.24 -4.92
CA ILE A 100 10.95 -5.06 -5.04
C ILE A 100 11.23 -3.69 -5.67
N ALA A 101 12.05 -2.87 -5.03
CA ALA A 101 12.53 -1.62 -5.60
C ALA A 101 14.05 -1.47 -5.42
N THR A 102 14.71 -0.85 -6.41
CA THR A 102 16.18 -0.65 -6.41
C THR A 102 16.53 0.81 -6.15
N MET A 103 17.26 1.07 -5.07
CA MET A 103 17.90 2.35 -4.79
C MET A 103 19.24 2.39 -5.52
N THR A 104 19.43 3.36 -6.42
CA THR A 104 20.63 3.49 -7.25
C THR A 104 21.54 4.62 -6.77
N ASP A 105 22.72 4.74 -7.37
CA ASP A 105 23.71 5.81 -7.15
C ASP A 105 23.98 6.10 -5.67
N LEU A 106 24.03 5.04 -4.86
CA LEU A 106 24.36 5.11 -3.45
C LEU A 106 25.87 5.28 -3.29
N LEU A 107 26.26 6.29 -2.53
CA LEU A 107 27.65 6.49 -2.15
C LEU A 107 28.05 5.52 -1.03
N PRO A 108 29.25 4.92 -1.10
CA PRO A 108 29.76 4.05 -0.05
C PRO A 108 29.98 4.83 1.26
N ASN A 109 29.94 4.11 2.39
CA ASN A 109 30.13 4.69 3.73
C ASN A 109 29.18 5.87 4.04
N LYS A 110 27.92 5.74 3.62
CA LYS A 110 26.83 6.67 3.92
C LYS A 110 25.63 5.92 4.46
N ILE A 111 24.91 6.55 5.39
CA ILE A 111 23.63 6.05 5.90
C ILE A 111 22.53 6.67 5.04
N TYR A 112 21.70 5.82 4.46
CA TYR A 112 20.49 6.23 3.74
C TYR A 112 19.27 5.85 4.57
N TYR A 113 18.30 6.76 4.61
CA TYR A 113 16.97 6.54 5.12
C TYR A 113 16.04 6.21 3.97
N TYR A 114 15.02 5.39 4.20
CA TYR A 114 14.09 4.99 3.15
C TYR A 114 12.67 4.74 3.68
N VAL A 115 11.69 4.86 2.80
CA VAL A 115 10.26 4.55 3.02
C VAL A 115 9.75 3.77 1.81
N VAL A 116 8.96 2.72 2.05
CA VAL A 116 8.37 1.84 1.02
C VAL A 116 6.85 1.83 1.10
N GLY A 117 6.21 1.27 0.07
CA GLY A 117 4.79 0.91 0.09
C GLY A 117 3.81 2.07 0.14
N GLY A 118 4.19 3.20 -0.46
CA GLY A 118 3.30 4.27 -0.88
C GLY A 118 2.18 4.70 0.07
N VAL A 119 2.38 5.87 0.70
CA VAL A 119 1.35 6.91 0.70
C VAL A 119 2.06 8.21 0.37
N LEU A 120 1.77 8.77 -0.80
CA LEU A 120 2.07 10.18 -1.09
C LEU A 120 1.13 11.03 -0.22
N LEU A 121 1.53 11.35 1.02
CA LEU A 121 0.98 12.54 1.68
C LEU A 121 1.57 13.79 1.02
N ALA A 122 1.12 14.04 -0.21
CA ALA A 122 1.18 15.35 -0.84
C ALA A 122 -0.13 16.10 -0.58
N LYS A 123 -0.36 16.49 0.68
CA LYS A 123 -1.23 17.60 1.16
C LYS A 123 -1.23 17.51 2.69
N ALA A 124 -0.89 18.53 3.49
CA ALA A 124 -0.96 19.96 3.28
C ALA A 124 0.27 20.67 3.91
N ARG A 125 0.66 21.78 3.28
CA ARG A 125 1.36 22.88 3.96
C ARG A 125 0.37 23.64 4.83
#